data_AF-K9VXC6-F1
#
_entry.id   AF-K9VXC6-F1
#
_cell.length_a   1.000
_cell.length_b   1.000
_cell.length_c   1.000
_cell.angle_alpha   90.00
_cell.angle_beta   90.00
_cell.angle_gamma   90.00
#
_symmetry.space_group_name_H-M   'P 1'
#
loop_
_entity.id
_entity.type
_entity.pdbx_description
1 polymer ?
#
loop_
_entity_poly.entity_id
_entity_poly.type
_entity_poly.pdbx_seq_one_letter_code
_entity_poly.pdbx_strand_id
1 'polypeptide(L)'
;MPPYSLLNPSIEQLVAEIVAVNHAWKEARDLLENASPLAISLREIKTRLQVRLLRSYAPEQVYLELDTKVEQVNGEFDPEAEVGEPLYGLLLREPINGRWNAEHLPVRVANEVLSEHELQLFTRVLSK
;
A
#
# COMPACT_ATOMS: atom_id res chain seq x y z
N MET A 1 27.13 2.24 -4.31
CA MET A 1 26.14 3.31 -4.09
C MET A 1 26.61 4.19 -2.94
N PRO A 2 26.49 5.53 -3.03
CA PRO A 2 26.82 6.41 -1.91
C PRO A 2 25.83 6.19 -0.74
N PRO A 3 26.27 6.24 0.53
CA PRO A 3 25.47 5.87 1.70
C PRO A 3 24.19 6.71 1.88
N TYR A 4 24.13 7.90 1.28
CA TYR A 4 22.95 8.77 1.32
C TYR A 4 21.75 8.27 0.50
N SER A 5 21.97 7.38 -0.48
CA SER A 5 20.87 6.80 -1.28
C SER A 5 20.03 5.79 -0.50
N LEU A 6 20.53 5.29 0.64
CA LEU A 6 19.77 4.37 1.51
C LEU A 6 18.73 5.12 2.37
N LEU A 7 19.01 6.38 2.69
CA LEU A 7 18.11 7.22 3.49
C LEU A 7 17.00 7.84 2.63
N ASN A 8 17.29 8.10 1.35
CA ASN A 8 16.36 8.64 0.37
C ASN A 8 16.27 7.70 -0.86
N PRO A 9 15.60 6.55 -0.73
CA PRO A 9 15.37 5.65 -1.85
C PRO A 9 14.53 6.37 -2.89
N SER A 10 14.79 6.08 -4.17
CA SER A 10 13.95 6.52 -5.27
C SER A 10 12.53 5.95 -5.15
N ILE A 11 11.56 6.61 -5.80
CA ILE A 11 10.18 6.13 -5.83
C ILE A 11 10.10 4.74 -6.46
N GLU A 12 10.92 4.47 -7.48
CA GLU A 12 11.01 3.17 -8.15
C GLU A 12 11.48 2.06 -7.22
N GLN A 13 12.46 2.34 -6.36
CA GLN A 13 12.93 1.40 -5.35
C GLN A 13 11.83 1.10 -4.32
N LEU A 14 11.15 2.12 -3.80
CA LEU A 14 10.08 1.91 -2.83
C LEU A 14 8.91 1.12 -3.42
N VAL A 15 8.50 1.43 -4.65
CA VAL A 15 7.42 0.68 -5.34
C VAL A 15 7.84 -0.78 -5.54
N ALA A 16 9.06 -1.03 -6.00
CA ALA A 16 9.56 -2.39 -6.18
C ALA A 16 9.62 -3.18 -4.86
N GLU A 17 10.08 -2.54 -3.78
CA GLU A 17 10.13 -3.14 -2.44
C GLU A 17 8.72 -3.45 -1.90
N ILE A 18 7.77 -2.52 -2.03
CA ILE A 18 6.37 -2.74 -1.61
C ILE A 18 5.77 -3.95 -2.33
N VAL A 19 5.93 -4.03 -3.65
CA VAL A 19 5.41 -5.16 -4.45
C VAL A 19 6.07 -6.47 -4.02
N ALA A 20 7.39 -6.49 -3.84
CA ALA A 20 8.11 -7.69 -3.44
C ALA A 20 7.69 -8.19 -2.05
N VAL A 21 7.55 -7.28 -1.08
CA VAL A 21 7.10 -7.63 0.28
C VAL A 21 5.64 -8.05 0.28
N ASN A 22 4.78 -7.42 -0.52
CA ASN A 22 3.38 -7.83 -0.67
C ASN A 22 3.26 -9.25 -1.24
N HIS A 23 4.04 -9.60 -2.26
CA HIS A 23 4.09 -10.97 -2.77
C HIS A 23 4.57 -11.95 -1.70
N ALA A 24 5.67 -11.64 -0.99
CA ALA A 24 6.16 -12.49 0.09
C ALA A 24 5.12 -12.69 1.22
N TRP A 25 4.37 -11.64 1.56
CA TRP A 25 3.28 -11.71 2.53
C TRP A 25 2.17 -12.66 2.06
N LYS A 26 1.73 -12.58 0.79
CA LYS A 26 0.71 -13.48 0.22
C LYS A 26 1.17 -14.93 0.27
N GLU A 27 2.41 -15.21 -0.14
CA GLU A 27 2.99 -16.54 -0.05
C GLU A 27 3.07 -17.06 1.40
N ALA A 28 3.52 -16.22 2.34
CA ALA A 28 3.60 -16.61 3.75
C ALA A 28 2.22 -16.88 4.35
N ARG A 29 1.21 -16.07 4.00
CA ARG A 29 -0.19 -16.27 4.41
C ARG A 29 -0.73 -17.60 3.92
N ASP A 30 -0.46 -17.93 2.66
CA ASP A 30 -0.99 -19.13 2.01
C ASP A 30 -0.27 -20.41 2.48
N LEU A 31 1.02 -20.32 2.81
CA LEU A 31 1.84 -21.45 3.29
C LEU A 31 1.75 -21.71 4.80
N LEU A 32 1.66 -20.66 5.62
CA LEU A 32 1.83 -20.74 7.08
C LEU A 32 0.62 -20.24 7.86
N GLU A 33 -0.49 -19.93 7.17
CA GLU A 33 -1.67 -19.23 7.69
C GLU A 33 -1.43 -17.73 7.93
N ASN A 34 -2.53 -16.96 7.83
CA ASN A 34 -2.51 -15.49 7.92
C ASN A 34 -2.01 -14.96 9.27
N ALA A 35 -2.22 -15.72 10.35
CA ALA A 35 -1.81 -15.34 11.69
C ALA A 35 -0.38 -15.76 12.04
N SER A 36 0.38 -16.31 11.08
CA SER A 36 1.78 -16.66 11.34
C SER A 36 2.61 -15.42 11.67
N PRO A 37 3.60 -15.52 12.59
CA PRO A 37 4.49 -14.39 12.91
C PRO A 37 5.20 -13.81 11.68
N LEU A 38 5.48 -14.65 10.67
CA LEU A 38 6.09 -14.22 9.42
C LEU A 38 5.12 -13.40 8.57
N ALA A 39 3.89 -13.88 8.36
CA ALA A 39 2.87 -13.14 7.61
C ALA A 39 2.56 -11.79 8.27
N ILE A 40 2.44 -11.75 9.61
CA ILE A 40 2.26 -10.51 10.37
C ILE A 40 3.42 -9.54 10.13
N SER A 41 4.67 -10.02 10.27
CA SER A 41 5.86 -9.19 10.09
C SER A 41 5.96 -8.62 8.66
N LEU A 42 5.69 -9.44 7.64
CA LEU A 42 5.72 -8.99 6.25
C LEU A 42 4.63 -7.96 5.94
N ARG A 43 3.42 -8.16 6.48
CA ARG A 43 2.34 -7.16 6.39
C ARG A 43 2.75 -5.84 7.02
N GLU A 44 3.35 -5.86 8.20
CA GLU A 44 3.83 -4.63 8.86
C GLU A 44 4.94 -3.93 8.09
N ILE A 45 5.88 -4.69 7.50
CA ILE A 45 6.95 -4.14 6.66
C ILE A 45 6.35 -3.48 5.42
N LYS A 46 5.40 -4.15 4.74
CA LYS A 46 4.67 -3.58 3.60
C LYS A 46 4.03 -2.25 4.01
N THR A 47 3.28 -2.21 5.11
CA THR A 47 2.62 -0.99 5.61
C THR A 47 3.63 0.13 5.86
N ARG A 48 4.77 -0.17 6.50
CA ARG A 48 5.81 0.84 6.75
C ARG A 48 6.43 1.39 5.46
N LEU A 49 6.64 0.54 4.46
CA LEU A 49 7.12 0.96 3.14
C LEU A 49 6.09 1.84 2.41
N GLN A 50 4.80 1.49 2.48
CA GLN A 50 3.71 2.29 1.93
C GLN A 50 3.62 3.68 2.61
N VAL A 51 3.74 3.73 3.94
CA VAL A 51 3.80 5.01 4.69
C VAL A 51 5.02 5.84 4.28
N ARG A 52 6.19 5.20 4.11
CA ARG A 52 7.40 5.89 3.65
C ARG A 52 7.22 6.47 2.25
N LEU A 53 6.62 5.69 1.33
CA LEU A 53 6.30 6.14 -0.02
C LEU A 53 5.40 7.38 0.01
N LEU A 54 4.31 7.35 0.77
CA LEU A 54 3.40 8.50 0.91
C LEU A 54 4.11 9.73 1.48
N ARG A 55 4.82 9.60 2.61
CA ARG A 55 5.51 10.72 3.26
C ARG A 55 6.62 11.34 2.41
N SER A 56 7.21 10.58 1.50
CA SER A 56 8.30 11.06 0.64
C SER A 56 7.81 11.64 -0.68
N TYR A 57 6.64 11.25 -1.18
CA TYR A 57 6.25 11.49 -2.57
C TYR A 57 4.79 11.94 -2.78
N ALA A 58 3.95 11.95 -1.74
CA ALA A 58 2.58 12.40 -1.83
C ALA A 58 2.44 13.89 -1.50
N PRO A 59 1.48 14.61 -2.13
CA PRO A 59 0.55 14.12 -3.16
C PRO A 59 1.08 14.20 -4.61
N GLU A 60 2.31 14.66 -4.81
CA GLU A 60 2.82 15.06 -6.12
C GLU A 60 3.05 13.88 -7.06
N GLN A 61 3.44 12.71 -6.56
CA GLN A 61 3.77 11.54 -7.40
C GLN A 61 2.95 10.30 -7.03
N VAL A 62 2.48 10.22 -5.79
CA VAL A 62 1.63 9.14 -5.28
C VAL A 62 0.50 9.71 -4.45
N TYR A 63 -0.66 9.07 -4.44
CA TYR A 63 -1.81 9.48 -3.63
C TYR A 63 -2.67 8.28 -3.24
N LEU A 64 -3.48 8.44 -2.20
CA LEU A 64 -4.51 7.49 -1.82
C LEU A 64 -5.80 7.80 -2.58
N GLU A 65 -6.42 6.78 -3.15
CA GLU A 65 -7.78 6.85 -3.68
C GLU A 65 -8.58 5.66 -3.17
N LEU A 66 -9.81 5.91 -2.71
CA LEU A 66 -10.68 4.85 -2.21
C LEU A 66 -11.01 3.90 -3.37
N ASP A 67 -10.72 2.62 -3.20
CA ASP A 67 -11.10 1.61 -4.18
C ASP A 67 -12.59 1.30 -4.01
N THR A 68 -13.41 1.90 -4.87
CA THR A 68 -14.86 1.71 -4.90
C THR A 68 -15.30 0.40 -5.55
N LYS A 69 -14.37 -0.38 -6.11
CA LYS A 69 -14.67 -1.68 -6.76
C LYS A 69 -14.60 -2.86 -5.80
N VAL A 70 -14.21 -2.64 -4.55
CA VAL A 70 -14.19 -3.69 -3.50
C VAL A 70 -15.63 -4.11 -3.12
N GLU A 71 -16.64 -3.34 -3.52
CA GLU A 71 -18.03 -3.79 -3.49
C GLU A 71 -18.29 -4.81 -4.61
N GLN A 72 -18.18 -6.09 -4.27
CA GLN A 72 -18.76 -7.24 -4.99
C GLN A 72 -18.07 -7.63 -6.31
N VAL A 73 -17.07 -8.51 -6.21
CA VAL A 73 -16.71 -9.38 -7.33
C VAL A 73 -17.31 -10.77 -7.09
N ASN A 74 -18.42 -11.07 -7.77
CA ASN A 74 -18.90 -12.41 -8.14
C ASN A 74 -18.85 -13.55 -7.09
N GLY A 75 -19.01 -13.26 -5.79
CA GLY A 75 -18.92 -14.29 -4.75
C GLY A 75 -17.52 -14.88 -4.56
N GLU A 76 -16.49 -14.31 -5.21
CA GLU A 76 -15.08 -14.62 -4.99
C GLU A 76 -14.41 -13.41 -4.32
N PHE A 77 -14.14 -13.60 -3.03
CA PHE A 77 -13.58 -12.61 -2.14
C PHE A 77 -12.13 -12.29 -2.52
N ASP A 78 -11.75 -11.00 -2.59
CA ASP A 78 -10.34 -10.62 -2.55
C ASP A 78 -9.79 -11.05 -1.17
N PRO A 79 -8.89 -12.04 -1.09
CA PRO A 79 -8.37 -12.52 0.19
C PRO A 79 -7.46 -11.50 0.89
N GLU A 80 -7.18 -10.34 0.27
CA GLU A 80 -6.31 -9.28 0.80
C GLU A 80 -7.00 -8.34 1.79
N ALA A 81 -8.32 -8.18 1.72
CA ALA A 81 -9.10 -7.44 2.69
C ALA A 81 -9.49 -8.41 3.83
N GLU A 82 -9.41 -7.99 5.09
CA GLU A 82 -10.20 -8.65 6.14
C GLU A 82 -11.67 -8.56 5.68
N VAL A 83 -12.17 -9.66 5.11
CA VAL A 83 -13.46 -9.85 4.42
C VAL A 83 -14.38 -8.62 4.43
N GLY A 84 -14.28 -7.74 3.42
CA GLY A 84 -15.23 -6.68 3.12
C GLY A 84 -14.84 -5.30 3.65
N GLU A 85 -13.62 -5.14 4.17
CA GLU A 85 -13.13 -3.82 4.57
C GLU A 85 -12.81 -2.91 3.36
N PRO A 86 -13.07 -1.59 3.47
CA PRO A 86 -12.71 -0.64 2.43
C PRO A 86 -11.19 -0.50 2.31
N LEU A 87 -10.72 -0.39 1.07
CA LEU A 87 -9.30 -0.29 0.73
C LEU A 87 -8.98 1.06 0.07
N TYR A 88 -7.82 1.61 0.38
CA TYR A 88 -7.18 2.61 -0.47
C TYR A 88 -6.25 1.93 -1.47
N GLY A 89 -6.32 2.34 -2.73
CA GLY A 89 -5.22 2.15 -3.68
C GLY A 89 -4.17 3.24 -3.48
N LEU A 90 -2.90 2.85 -3.38
CA LEU A 90 -1.78 3.78 -3.49
C LEU A 90 -1.49 3.99 -4.98
N LEU A 91 -2.04 5.04 -5.57
CA LEU A 91 -1.95 5.28 -7.01
C LEU A 91 -0.77 6.18 -7.36
N LEU A 92 -0.09 5.83 -8.45
CA LEU A 92 1.02 6.59 -9.02
C LEU A 92 0.49 7.56 -10.08
N ARG A 93 1.01 8.79 -10.12
CA ARG A 93 0.65 9.76 -11.16
C ARG A 93 1.25 9.43 -12.52
N GLU A 94 2.43 8.80 -12.51
CA GLU A 94 3.12 8.29 -13.68
C GLU A 94 3.42 6.80 -13.48
N PRO A 95 3.41 5.99 -14.54
CA PRO A 95 3.63 4.56 -14.40
C PRO A 95 5.10 4.28 -14.08
N ILE A 96 5.34 3.49 -13.04
CA ILE A 96 6.68 3.02 -12.67
C ILE A 96 6.79 1.55 -13.07
N ASN A 97 7.72 1.25 -13.98
CA ASN A 97 7.90 -0.11 -14.52
C ASN A 97 6.58 -0.73 -15.01
N GLY A 98 5.72 0.08 -15.64
CA GLY A 98 4.42 -0.34 -16.17
C GLY A 98 3.29 -0.48 -15.13
N ARG A 99 3.55 -0.17 -13.84
CA ARG A 99 2.54 -0.21 -12.77
C ARG A 99 1.97 1.18 -12.50
N TRP A 100 0.67 1.24 -12.22
CA TRP A 100 -0.05 2.45 -11.84
C TRP A 100 -0.39 2.52 -10.35
N ASN A 101 -0.11 1.46 -9.60
CA ASN A 101 -0.36 1.39 -8.16
C ASN A 101 0.79 0.71 -7.40
N ALA A 102 0.95 1.09 -6.14
CA ALA A 102 1.88 0.53 -5.17
C ALA A 102 1.13 -0.30 -4.11
N GLU A 103 0.25 -1.19 -4.61
CA GLU A 103 -0.60 -2.10 -3.81
C GLU A 103 -1.68 -1.41 -2.96
N HIS A 104 -2.60 -2.21 -2.43
CA HIS A 104 -3.68 -1.74 -1.55
C HIS A 104 -3.23 -1.59 -0.09
N LEU A 105 -3.88 -0.65 0.60
CA LEU A 105 -3.76 -0.39 2.03
C LEU A 105 -5.18 -0.31 2.64
N PRO A 106 -5.53 -1.15 3.62
CA PRO A 106 -6.83 -1.04 4.28
C PRO A 106 -7.05 0.33 4.91
N VAL A 107 -8.27 0.87 4.78
CA VAL A 107 -8.62 2.17 5.35
C VAL A 107 -8.41 2.18 6.87
N ARG A 108 -8.75 1.08 7.56
CA ARG A 108 -8.48 0.93 9.00
C ARG A 108 -6.99 1.12 9.31
N VAL A 109 -6.12 0.39 8.60
CA VAL A 109 -4.66 0.48 8.81
C VAL A 109 -4.15 1.88 8.46
N ALA A 110 -4.65 2.50 7.40
CA ALA A 110 -4.29 3.88 7.05
C ALA A 110 -4.60 4.85 8.20
N ASN A 111 -5.76 4.73 8.85
CA ASN A 111 -6.15 5.52 10.02
C ASN A 111 -5.31 5.21 11.28
N GLU A 112 -4.70 4.02 11.38
CA GLU A 112 -3.82 3.66 12.49
C GLU A 112 -2.40 4.24 12.35
N VAL A 113 -1.91 4.39 11.11
CA VAL A 113 -0.49 4.72 10.84
C VAL A 113 -0.26 6.12 10.28
N LEU A 114 -1.31 6.80 9.82
CA LEU A 114 -1.28 8.16 9.31
C LEU A 114 -2.10 9.09 10.21
N SER A 115 -1.62 10.32 10.38
CA SER A 115 -2.40 11.37 11.03
C SER A 115 -3.57 11.83 10.15
N GLU A 116 -4.58 12.45 10.76
CA GLU A 116 -5.71 13.03 10.01
C GLU A 116 -5.26 14.06 8.96
N HIS A 117 -4.27 14.89 9.30
CA HIS A 117 -3.68 15.85 8.36
C HIS A 117 -2.99 15.15 7.18
N GLU A 118 -2.24 14.07 7.43
CA GLU A 118 -1.63 13.26 6.37
C GLU A 118 -2.70 12.61 5.48
N LEU A 119 -3.77 12.06 6.06
CA LEU A 119 -4.87 11.49 5.27
C LEU A 119 -5.54 12.53 4.38
N GLN A 120 -5.78 13.74 4.90
CA GLN A 120 -6.33 14.85 4.12
C GLN A 120 -5.40 15.28 2.97
N LEU A 121 -4.09 15.29 3.22
CA LEU A 121 -3.08 15.68 2.23
C LEU A 121 -2.86 14.58 1.17
N PHE A 122 -2.82 13.32 1.59
CA PHE A 122 -2.44 12.19 0.74
C PHE A 122 -3.62 11.64 -0.05
N THR A 123 -4.86 11.85 0.39
CA THR A 123 -6.05 11.35 -0.29
C THR A 123 -6.50 12.30 -1.39
N ARG A 124 -6.73 11.78 -2.60
CA ARG A 124 -7.33 12.57 -3.67
C ARG A 124 -8.78 12.84 -3.35
N VAL A 125 -9.10 14.10 -3.03
CA VAL A 125 -10.49 14.55 -2.98
C VAL A 125 -10.99 14.72 -4.40
N LEU A 126 -11.92 13.87 -4.83
CA LEU A 126 -12.66 14.09 -6.08
C LEU A 126 -13.48 15.38 -5.91
N SER A 127 -13.04 16.47 -6.54
CA SER A 127 -13.89 17.66 -6.70
C SER A 127 -15.11 17.24 -7.52
N LYS A 128 -16.30 17.34 -6.91
CA LYS A 128 -17.58 17.16 -7.60
C LYS A 128 -17.86 18.31 -8.56
#